data_AF-A0AAP0Q2S6-F1
#
_entry.id   AF-A0AAP0Q2S6-F1
#
_cell.length_a   1.000
_cell.length_b   1.000
_cell.length_c   1.000
_cell.angle_alpha   90.00
_cell.angle_beta   90.00
_cell.angle_gamma   90.00
#
_symmetry.space_group_name_H-M   'P 1'
#
loop_
_entity.id
_entity.type
_entity.pdbx_description
1 polymer ?
#
loop_
_entity_poly.entity_id
_entity_poly.type
_entity_poly.pdbx_seq_one_letter_code
_entity_poly.pdbx_strand_id
1 'polypeptide(L)'
;MKRALSVYGAVLRLVRSLPKEARPYYAKYARENFVNYRDVDASDDTKAMEELLNRAYVHATWVLNKYNVDESAANQLKKLCKNS
;
A
#
# COMPACT_ATOMS: atom_id res chain seq x y z
N MET A 1 -11.88 -4.39 -7.93
CA MET A 1 -10.57 -4.51 -8.62
C MET A 1 -9.83 -3.19 -8.93
N LYS A 2 -10.41 -2.18 -9.61
CA LYS A 2 -9.65 -0.97 -10.06
C LYS A 2 -8.98 -0.19 -8.91
N ARG A 3 -9.64 -0.08 -7.76
CA ARG A 3 -9.12 0.67 -6.59
C ARG A 3 -7.98 -0.08 -5.89
N ALA A 4 -8.15 -1.36 -5.60
CA ALA A 4 -7.11 -2.21 -5.00
C ALA A 4 -5.84 -2.27 -5.87
N LEU A 5 -6.00 -2.41 -7.20
CA LEU A 5 -4.87 -2.36 -8.14
C LEU A 5 -4.16 -1.00 -8.15
N SER A 6 -4.92 0.10 -8.06
CA SER A 6 -4.35 1.46 -8.00
C SER A 6 -3.54 1.68 -6.73
N VAL A 7 -4.02 1.18 -5.60
CA VAL A 7 -3.35 1.22 -4.29
C VAL A 7 -2.09 0.35 -4.33
N TYR A 8 -2.17 -0.86 -4.87
CA TYR A 8 -1.00 -1.73 -5.04
C TYR A 8 0.08 -1.07 -5.91
N GLY A 9 -0.31 -0.46 -7.04
CA GLY A 9 0.62 0.31 -7.88
C GLY A 9 1.25 1.50 -7.15
N ALA A 10 0.50 2.20 -6.29
CA ALA A 10 1.05 3.27 -5.46
C ALA A 10 2.05 2.73 -4.41
N VAL A 11 1.76 1.60 -3.77
CA VAL A 11 2.70 0.94 -2.85
C VAL A 11 4.00 0.56 -3.57
N LEU A 12 3.92 -0.03 -4.76
CA LEU A 12 5.12 -0.37 -5.54
C LEU A 12 5.96 0.86 -5.93
N ARG A 13 5.33 2.03 -6.12
CA ARG A 13 6.05 3.30 -6.32
C ARG A 13 6.78 3.75 -5.05
N LEU A 14 6.15 3.61 -3.88
CA LEU A 14 6.82 3.91 -2.60
C LEU A 14 8.02 2.99 -2.35
N VAL A 15 7.91 1.71 -2.70
CA VAL A 15 9.04 0.77 -2.59
C VAL A 15 10.26 1.25 -3.40
N ARG A 16 10.06 1.94 -4.53
CA ARG A 16 11.16 2.51 -5.33
C ARG A 16 11.87 3.67 -4.63
N SER A 17 11.19 4.36 -3.72
CA SER A 17 11.76 5.45 -2.91
C SER A 17 12.62 4.95 -1.74
N LEU A 18 12.55 3.65 -1.42
CA LEU A 18 13.36 3.06 -0.34
C LEU A 18 14.83 2.86 -0.78
N PRO A 19 15.76 2.65 0.18
CA PRO A 19 17.12 2.23 -0.12
C PRO A 19 17.15 0.94 -0.94
N LYS A 20 18.16 0.79 -1.83
CA LYS A 20 18.20 -0.27 -2.85
C LYS A 20 18.12 -1.67 -2.24
N GLU A 21 18.80 -1.86 -1.12
CA GLU A 21 18.87 -3.08 -0.32
C GLU A 21 17.53 -3.48 0.31
N ALA A 22 16.65 -2.51 0.60
CA ALA A 22 15.34 -2.78 1.21
C ALA A 22 14.26 -3.12 0.16
N ARG A 23 14.43 -2.69 -1.10
CA ARG A 23 13.40 -2.81 -2.14
C ARG A 23 12.95 -4.25 -2.41
N PRO A 24 13.86 -5.25 -2.55
CA PRO A 24 13.44 -6.62 -2.86
C PRO A 24 12.52 -7.20 -1.77
N TYR A 25 12.86 -6.95 -0.50
CA TYR A 25 12.07 -7.39 0.64
C TYR A 25 10.66 -6.77 0.61
N TYR A 26 10.56 -5.45 0.49
CA TYR A 26 9.26 -4.78 0.52
C TYR A 26 8.43 -5.00 -0.74
N ALA A 27 9.05 -5.20 -1.91
CA ALA A 27 8.33 -5.58 -3.14
C ALA A 27 7.70 -6.98 -3.00
N LYS A 28 8.44 -7.94 -2.43
CA LYS A 28 7.92 -9.28 -2.14
C LYS A 28 6.77 -9.20 -1.13
N TYR A 29 6.98 -8.52 -0.01
CA TYR A 29 5.97 -8.36 1.04
C TYR A 29 4.68 -7.71 0.53
N ALA A 30 4.79 -6.67 -0.30
CA ALA A 30 3.63 -6.02 -0.91
C ALA A 30 2.85 -6.95 -1.85
N ARG A 31 3.56 -7.77 -2.64
CA ARG A 31 2.95 -8.75 -3.53
C ARG A 31 2.21 -9.84 -2.76
N GLU A 32 2.84 -10.41 -1.73
CA GLU A 32 2.23 -11.45 -0.89
C GLU A 32 0.96 -10.94 -0.21
N ASN A 33 1.01 -9.75 0.38
CA ASN A 33 -0.17 -9.13 0.98
C ASN A 33 -1.28 -8.86 -0.06
N PHE A 34 -0.95 -8.33 -1.23
CA PHE A 34 -1.95 -8.05 -2.27
C PHE A 34 -2.66 -9.33 -2.75
N VAL A 35 -1.93 -10.44 -2.92
CA VAL A 35 -2.51 -11.73 -3.31
C VAL A 35 -3.47 -12.25 -2.24
N ASN A 36 -3.10 -12.14 -0.96
CA ASN A 36 -3.90 -12.65 0.17
C ASN A 36 -5.25 -11.94 0.33
N TYR A 37 -5.38 -10.69 -0.15
CA TYR A 37 -6.60 -9.90 0.04
C TYR A 37 -7.42 -9.72 -1.25
N ARG A 38 -7.03 -10.40 -2.34
CA ARG A 38 -7.73 -10.31 -3.63
C ARG A 38 -9.19 -10.75 -3.55
N ASP A 39 -9.49 -11.74 -2.70
CA ASP A 39 -10.84 -12.30 -2.57
C ASP A 39 -11.77 -11.40 -1.74
N VAL A 40 -11.21 -10.56 -0.86
CA VAL A 40 -11.99 -9.58 -0.10
C VAL A 40 -12.57 -8.51 -1.05
N ASP A 41 -11.83 -8.09 -2.08
CA ASP A 41 -12.29 -7.13 -3.11
C ASP A 41 -13.31 -7.76 -4.07
N ALA A 42 -13.40 -9.10 -4.12
CA ALA A 42 -14.40 -9.83 -4.89
C ALA A 42 -15.72 -10.05 -4.11
N SER A 43 -15.72 -9.81 -2.80
CA SER A 43 -16.86 -10.07 -1.92
C SER A 43 -17.82 -8.89 -1.72
N ASP A 44 -17.55 -7.73 -2.38
CA ASP A 44 -18.24 -6.44 -2.17
C ASP A 44 -18.29 -5.96 -0.70
N ASP A 45 -17.51 -6.57 0.21
CA ASP A 45 -17.36 -6.13 1.60
C ASP A 45 -16.56 -4.81 1.65
N THR A 46 -17.31 -3.72 1.59
CA THR A 46 -16.78 -2.36 1.56
C THR A 46 -16.03 -2.03 2.86
N LYS A 47 -16.46 -2.58 4.00
CA LYS A 47 -15.81 -2.33 5.29
C LYS A 47 -14.47 -3.04 5.38
N ALA A 48 -14.41 -4.31 4.98
CA ALA A 48 -13.17 -5.06 4.94
C ALA A 48 -12.17 -4.42 3.95
N MET A 49 -12.65 -3.90 2.82
CA MET A 49 -11.85 -3.09 1.91
C MET A 49 -11.29 -1.82 2.55
N GLU A 50 -12.10 -1.03 3.24
CA GLU A 50 -11.64 0.19 3.90
C GLU A 50 -10.59 -0.09 4.97
N GLU A 51 -10.78 -1.13 5.79
CA GLU A 51 -9.81 -1.56 6.79
C GLU A 51 -8.48 -1.97 6.14
N LEU A 52 -8.53 -2.68 5.02
CA LEU A 52 -7.35 -3.09 4.27
C LEU A 52 -6.59 -1.89 3.68
N LEU A 53 -7.32 -0.94 3.10
CA LEU A 53 -6.73 0.28 2.55
C LEU A 53 -6.10 1.15 3.65
N ASN A 54 -6.76 1.24 4.81
CA ASN A 54 -6.20 1.94 5.96
C ASN A 54 -4.93 1.27 6.47
N ARG A 55 -4.92 -0.06 6.62
CA ARG A 55 -3.71 -0.82 6.98
C ARG A 55 -2.58 -0.58 5.98
N ALA A 56 -2.87 -0.62 4.67
CA ALA A 56 -1.88 -0.37 3.64
C ALA A 56 -1.25 1.02 3.76
N TYR A 57 -2.04 2.06 4.03
CA TYR A 57 -1.53 3.41 4.26
C TYR A 57 -0.66 3.50 5.52
N VAL A 58 -1.14 2.99 6.66
CA VAL A 58 -0.40 3.00 7.93
C VAL A 58 0.94 2.27 7.81
N HIS A 59 0.94 1.07 7.23
CA HIS A 59 2.16 0.30 7.04
C HIS A 59 3.13 1.00 6.09
N ALA A 60 2.66 1.54 4.97
CA ALA A 60 3.51 2.25 4.04
C ALA A 60 4.18 3.47 4.69
N THR A 61 3.42 4.29 5.42
CA THR A 61 3.98 5.44 6.16
C THR A 61 4.99 5.01 7.20
N TRP A 62 4.72 3.94 7.95
CA TRP A 62 5.69 3.41 8.92
C TRP A 62 7.01 2.98 8.26
N VAL A 63 6.94 2.31 7.10
CA VAL A 63 8.14 1.91 6.36
C VAL A 63 8.90 3.14 5.85
N LEU A 64 8.21 4.17 5.34
CA LEU A 64 8.87 5.40 4.89
C LEU A 64 9.61 6.06 6.05
N ASN A 65 8.96 6.20 7.21
CA ASN A 65 9.57 6.77 8.42
C ASN A 65 10.78 5.95 8.89
N LYS A 66 10.70 4.62 8.84
CA LYS A 66 11.83 3.72 9.18
C LYS A 66 13.09 4.03 8.35
N TYR A 67 12.94 4.47 7.10
CA TYR A 67 14.04 4.79 6.20
C TYR A 67 14.26 6.31 6.01
N ASN A 68 13.68 7.15 6.88
CA ASN A 68 13.74 8.62 6.78
C ASN A 68 13.30 9.16 5.41
N VAL A 69 12.36 8.47 4.74
CA VAL A 69 11.74 8.98 3.52
C VAL A 69 10.61 9.92 3.91
N ASP A 70 10.59 11.09 3.30
CA ASP A 70 9.57 12.11 3.57
C ASP A 70 8.14 11.59 3.33
N GLU A 71 7.25 11.83 4.29
CA GLU A 71 5.88 11.32 4.26
C GLU A 71 5.08 11.86 3.06
N SER A 72 5.47 12.99 2.47
CA SER A 72 4.84 13.51 1.25
C SER A 72 4.92 12.53 0.08
N ALA A 73 5.87 11.58 0.08
CA ALA A 73 5.92 10.48 -0.87
C ALA A 73 4.62 9.65 -0.86
N ALA A 74 3.98 9.51 0.32
CA ALA A 74 2.74 8.77 0.51
C ALA A 74 1.47 9.58 0.16
N ASN A 75 1.57 10.84 -0.28
CA ASN A 75 0.39 11.67 -0.59
C ASN A 75 -0.55 11.01 -1.61
N GLN A 76 0.01 10.37 -2.65
CA GLN A 76 -0.81 9.65 -3.62
C GLN A 76 -1.50 8.45 -2.99
N LEU A 77 -0.81 7.69 -2.15
CA LEU A 77 -1.40 6.54 -1.45
C LEU A 77 -2.50 6.99 -0.50
N LYS A 78 -2.28 8.07 0.26
CA LYS A 78 -3.27 8.66 1.18
C LYS A 78 -4.58 8.97 0.46
N LYS A 79 -4.51 9.62 -0.71
CA LYS A 79 -5.69 9.96 -1.53
C LYS A 79 -6.45 8.73 -2.05
N LEU A 80 -5.75 7.62 -2.32
CA LEU A 80 -6.37 6.40 -2.81
C LEU A 80 -7.02 5.58 -1.67
N CYS A 81 -6.37 5.56 -0.50
CA CYS A 81 -6.83 4.81 0.66
C CYS A 81 -7.94 5.53 1.44
N LYS A 82 -7.78 6.83 1.68
CA LYS A 82 -8.82 7.68 2.25
C LYS A 82 -9.63 8.22 1.09
N ASN A 83 -10.76 7.56 0.78
CA ASN A 83 -11.77 8.20 -0.05
C ASN A 83 -12.00 9.60 0.51
N SER A 84 -11.98 10.61 -0.37
CA SER A 84 -12.34 11.99 -0.02
C SER A 84 -13.74 12.06 0.55
#